data_AF-A0A356XCU2-F1
#
_entry.id   AF-A0A356XCU2-F1
#
_cell.length_a   1.000
_cell.length_b   1.000
_cell.length_c   1.000
_cell.angle_alpha   90.00
_cell.angle_beta   90.00
_cell.angle_gamma   90.00
#
_symmetry.space_group_name_H-M   'P 1'
#
loop_
_entity.id
_entity.type
_entity.pdbx_description
1 polymer ?
#
loop_
_entity_poly.entity_id
_entity_poly.type
_entity_poly.pdbx_seq_one_letter_code
_entity_poly.pdbx_strand_id
1 'polypeptide(L)'
;AGIWLDGIAVPLNGPTEEFHIPELYDHIRGLSPHALISYKQGVTGTEDFFAPEHEIPKDGEDKRKQGHIGSVNKPLEVCTTMAENPRSWGYWRGARHKTAEQVAAEADKALEAGVNLLLNTGPLPDGSLDPEDTEALLEAARIRKARS
;
A
#
# COMPACT_ATOMS: atom_id res chain seq x y z
N ALA A 1 -4.45 12.61 -7.70
CA ALA A 1 -3.71 12.31 -6.45
C ALA A 1 -4.72 11.89 -5.39
N GLY A 2 -4.33 11.00 -4.48
CA GLY A 2 -5.21 10.48 -3.43
C GLY A 2 -4.73 10.85 -2.04
N ILE A 3 -5.60 10.66 -1.05
CA ILE A 3 -5.29 10.71 0.38
C ILE A 3 -5.22 9.28 0.88
N TRP A 4 -4.10 8.90 1.48
CA TRP A 4 -3.84 7.57 2.01
C TRP A 4 -3.66 7.68 3.53
N LEU A 5 -4.67 7.23 4.27
CA LEU A 5 -4.73 7.31 5.74
C LEU A 5 -4.22 6.00 6.36
N ASP A 6 -3.58 6.11 7.52
CA ASP A 6 -3.05 4.98 8.29
C ASP A 6 -3.53 5.01 9.76
N GLY A 7 -3.21 3.97 10.53
CA GLY A 7 -3.62 3.80 11.91
C GLY A 7 -4.97 3.09 12.08
N ILE A 8 -5.43 2.33 11.07
CA ILE A 8 -6.74 1.64 11.03
C ILE A 8 -7.07 0.81 12.28
N ALA A 9 -6.06 0.24 12.94
CA ALA A 9 -6.27 -0.57 14.13
C ALA A 9 -6.93 0.22 15.27
N VAL A 10 -6.67 1.53 15.37
CA VAL A 10 -7.23 2.37 16.44
C VAL A 10 -8.76 2.53 16.29
N PRO A 11 -9.30 3.03 15.16
CA PRO A 11 -10.74 3.13 15.00
C PRO A 11 -11.43 1.77 14.98
N LEU A 12 -10.82 0.70 14.44
CA LEU A 12 -11.46 -0.63 14.42
C LEU A 12 -11.56 -1.32 15.79
N ASN A 13 -10.69 -0.95 16.75
CA ASN A 13 -10.70 -1.55 18.11
C ASN A 13 -11.14 -0.55 19.19
N GLY A 14 -11.47 0.68 18.82
CA GLY A 14 -11.88 1.76 19.70
C GLY A 14 -13.25 2.33 19.33
N PRO A 15 -13.64 3.48 19.93
CA PRO A 15 -14.87 4.17 19.57
C PRO A 15 -14.70 4.81 18.18
N THR A 16 -15.00 4.04 17.12
CA THR A 16 -14.82 4.45 15.72
C THR A 16 -15.48 5.81 15.42
N GLU A 17 -16.62 6.08 16.04
CA GLU A 17 -17.41 7.30 15.92
C GLU A 17 -16.69 8.57 16.40
N GLU A 18 -15.79 8.47 17.38
CA GLU A 18 -15.02 9.63 17.89
C GLU A 18 -14.01 10.16 16.86
N PHE A 19 -13.69 9.36 15.83
CA PHE A 19 -12.77 9.76 14.77
C PHE A 19 -13.44 10.60 13.67
N HIS A 20 -14.77 10.74 13.68
CA HIS A 20 -15.52 11.57 12.70
C HIS A 20 -15.08 11.33 11.24
N ILE A 21 -14.89 10.05 10.88
CA ILE A 21 -14.31 9.64 9.59
C ILE A 21 -15.21 10.05 8.41
N PRO A 22 -16.54 9.88 8.45
CA PRO A 22 -17.41 10.38 7.39
C PRO A 22 -17.25 11.89 7.16
N GLU A 23 -17.20 12.69 8.23
CA GLU A 23 -17.03 14.14 8.15
C GLU A 23 -15.65 14.52 7.61
N LEU A 24 -14.61 13.78 7.97
CA LEU A 24 -13.28 13.92 7.38
C LEU A 24 -13.31 13.66 5.87
N TYR A 25 -14.00 12.60 5.43
CA TYR A 25 -14.10 12.27 4.01
C TYR A 25 -14.88 13.36 3.26
N ASP A 26 -16.01 13.81 3.79
CA ASP A 26 -16.79 14.92 3.22
C ASP A 26 -15.96 16.20 3.12
N HIS A 27 -15.14 16.49 4.13
CA HIS A 27 -14.23 17.63 4.11
C HIS A 27 -13.19 17.53 3.00
N ILE A 28 -12.54 16.36 2.87
CA ILE A 28 -11.57 16.09 1.78
C ILE A 28 -12.25 16.28 0.42
N ARG A 29 -13.46 15.76 0.24
CA ARG A 29 -14.22 15.89 -1.02
C ARG A 29 -14.66 17.33 -1.30
N GLY A 30 -15.01 18.08 -0.27
CA GLY A 30 -15.34 19.50 -0.38
C GLY A 30 -14.15 20.33 -0.89
N LEU A 31 -12.93 19.97 -0.49
CA LEU A 31 -11.69 20.63 -0.96
C LEU A 31 -11.21 20.10 -2.32
N SER A 32 -11.34 18.79 -2.55
CA SER A 32 -10.89 18.13 -3.77
C SER A 32 -11.83 16.96 -4.11
N PRO A 33 -12.88 17.20 -4.92
CA PRO A 33 -13.89 16.17 -5.20
C PRO A 33 -13.32 14.97 -5.96
N HIS A 34 -12.21 15.16 -6.67
CA HIS A 34 -11.53 14.12 -7.45
C HIS A 34 -10.48 13.32 -6.65
N ALA A 35 -10.20 13.67 -5.40
CA ALA A 35 -9.22 12.95 -4.59
C ALA A 35 -9.71 11.53 -4.30
N LEU A 36 -8.90 10.51 -4.61
CA LEU A 36 -9.17 9.15 -4.16
C LEU A 36 -8.80 9.01 -2.68
N ILE A 37 -9.69 8.45 -1.85
CA ILE A 37 -9.49 8.27 -0.42
C ILE A 37 -9.30 6.78 -0.14
N SER A 38 -8.21 6.43 0.51
CA SER A 38 -8.00 5.11 1.10
C SER A 38 -7.66 5.24 2.57
N TYR A 39 -8.17 4.30 3.35
CA TYR A 39 -7.81 4.12 4.75
C TYR A 39 -7.53 2.63 4.98
N LYS A 40 -6.31 2.21 4.62
CA LYS A 40 -5.83 0.82 4.74
C LYS A 40 -6.84 -0.19 4.18
N GLN A 41 -7.16 -1.24 4.93
CA GLN A 41 -8.13 -2.27 4.53
C GLN A 41 -9.61 -1.80 4.59
N GLY A 42 -9.85 -0.50 4.79
CA GLY A 42 -11.18 0.12 4.87
C GLY A 42 -11.69 0.18 6.30
N VAL A 43 -11.94 1.39 6.81
CA VAL A 43 -12.53 1.61 8.13
C VAL A 43 -14.06 1.64 8.05
N THR A 44 -14.59 2.28 7.01
CA THR A 44 -16.04 2.47 6.83
C THR A 44 -16.62 1.66 5.68
N GLY A 45 -15.77 1.20 4.76
CA GLY A 45 -16.15 0.55 3.50
C GLY A 45 -16.53 1.53 2.40
N THR A 46 -16.58 2.83 2.72
CA THR A 46 -16.92 3.90 1.76
C THR A 46 -15.70 4.42 0.99
N GLU A 47 -14.49 4.04 1.42
CA GLU A 47 -13.23 4.37 0.75
C GLU A 47 -13.24 3.98 -0.74
N ASP A 48 -12.48 4.69 -1.58
CA ASP A 48 -12.46 4.42 -3.02
C ASP A 48 -11.71 3.15 -3.37
N PHE A 49 -10.67 2.83 -2.60
CA PHE A 49 -9.86 1.62 -2.73
C PHE A 49 -9.31 1.19 -1.38
N PHE A 50 -9.00 -0.09 -1.24
CA PHE A 50 -8.39 -0.64 -0.04
C PHE A 50 -6.91 -0.98 -0.28
N ALA A 51 -6.09 -0.80 0.74
CA ALA A 51 -4.66 -0.96 0.67
C ALA A 51 -4.14 -1.99 1.68
N PRO A 52 -4.24 -3.30 1.37
CA PRO A 52 -3.64 -4.35 2.19
C PRO A 52 -2.11 -4.26 2.18
N GLU A 53 -1.48 -4.68 3.28
CA GLU A 53 -0.02 -4.65 3.43
C GLU A 53 0.60 -6.01 3.09
N HIS A 54 1.69 -5.96 2.33
CA HIS A 54 2.62 -7.03 1.97
C HIS A 54 2.08 -8.16 1.12
N GLU A 55 0.83 -8.56 1.32
CA GLU A 55 0.22 -9.69 0.63
C GLU A 55 -1.17 -9.33 0.11
N ILE A 56 -1.55 -9.97 -1.00
CA ILE A 56 -2.92 -9.93 -1.50
C ILE A 56 -3.76 -10.79 -0.55
N PRO A 57 -4.81 -10.24 0.08
CA PRO A 57 -5.67 -10.99 0.99
C PRO A 57 -6.29 -12.20 0.29
N LYS A 58 -6.35 -13.32 1.01
CA LYS A 58 -6.96 -14.56 0.52
C LYS A 58 -8.35 -14.76 1.09
N ASP A 59 -9.16 -15.52 0.39
CA ASP A 59 -10.47 -15.94 0.88
C ASP A 59 -10.33 -16.75 2.17
N GLY A 60 -11.09 -16.36 3.20
CA GLY A 60 -11.15 -17.08 4.47
C GLY A 60 -10.14 -16.65 5.54
N GLU A 61 -9.35 -15.59 5.33
CA GLU A 61 -8.57 -15.02 6.44
C GLU A 61 -9.46 -14.34 7.49
N ASP A 62 -8.88 -14.01 8.64
CA ASP A 62 -9.61 -13.37 9.74
C ASP A 62 -10.15 -12.00 9.30
N LYS A 63 -11.47 -11.94 9.08
CA LYS A 63 -12.17 -10.72 8.65
C LYS A 63 -11.92 -9.52 9.56
N ARG A 64 -11.63 -9.74 10.84
CA ARG A 64 -11.31 -8.66 11.80
C ARG A 64 -9.99 -7.95 11.48
N LYS A 65 -9.11 -8.59 10.72
CA LYS A 65 -7.84 -8.02 10.24
C LYS A 65 -7.93 -7.49 8.80
N GLN A 66 -9.06 -7.71 8.13
CA GLN A 66 -9.30 -7.34 6.74
C GLN A 66 -10.11 -6.04 6.60
N GLY A 67 -10.53 -5.40 7.70
CA GLY A 67 -11.41 -4.23 7.63
C GLY A 67 -12.67 -4.54 6.82
N HIS A 68 -12.84 -3.87 5.69
CA HIS A 68 -13.94 -4.09 4.76
C HIS A 68 -13.57 -4.90 3.51
N ILE A 69 -12.32 -5.35 3.35
CA ILE A 69 -11.91 -6.23 2.24
C ILE A 69 -12.78 -7.50 2.23
N GLY A 70 -13.26 -7.88 1.04
CA GLY A 70 -14.15 -9.03 0.84
C GLY A 70 -15.61 -8.81 1.24
N SER A 71 -15.91 -7.79 2.06
CA SER A 71 -17.29 -7.39 2.36
C SER A 71 -17.84 -6.40 1.34
N VAL A 72 -16.97 -5.56 0.77
CA VAL A 72 -17.28 -4.58 -0.27
C VAL A 72 -16.30 -4.78 -1.42
N ASN A 73 -16.82 -4.84 -2.65
CA ASN A 73 -15.97 -4.93 -3.84
C ASN A 73 -15.40 -3.54 -4.17
N LYS A 74 -14.12 -3.35 -3.91
CA LYS A 74 -13.35 -2.13 -4.22
C LYS A 74 -12.02 -2.52 -4.87
N PRO A 75 -11.43 -1.65 -5.72
CA PRO A 75 -10.06 -1.81 -6.18
C PRO A 75 -9.10 -1.98 -5.00
N LEU A 76 -8.03 -2.76 -5.22
CA LEU A 76 -6.98 -2.96 -4.22
C LEU A 76 -5.66 -2.34 -4.69
N GLU A 77 -4.91 -1.80 -3.73
CA GLU A 77 -3.51 -1.41 -3.89
C GLU A 77 -2.68 -2.11 -2.82
N VAL A 78 -1.98 -3.19 -3.20
CA VAL A 78 -1.10 -3.87 -2.24
C VAL A 78 0.13 -3.01 -2.03
N CYS A 79 0.40 -2.66 -0.77
CA CYS A 79 1.56 -1.87 -0.40
C CYS A 79 2.63 -2.75 0.26
N THR A 80 3.89 -2.61 -0.14
CA THR A 80 5.01 -3.35 0.47
C THR A 80 6.31 -2.56 0.37
N THR A 81 7.42 -3.13 0.84
CA THR A 81 8.69 -2.43 1.04
C THR A 81 9.83 -3.02 0.20
N MET A 82 10.75 -2.16 -0.25
CA MET A 82 12.05 -2.56 -0.82
C MET A 82 12.91 -3.27 0.23
N ALA A 83 13.06 -2.67 1.42
CA ALA A 83 13.74 -3.30 2.55
C ALA A 83 12.93 -4.50 3.04
N GLU A 84 13.52 -5.71 2.97
CA GLU A 84 12.82 -6.96 3.28
C GLU A 84 13.40 -7.74 4.46
N ASN A 85 14.64 -7.48 4.86
CA ASN A 85 15.23 -8.10 6.04
C ASN A 85 16.22 -7.17 6.78
N PRO A 86 15.82 -6.55 7.92
CA PRO A 86 14.45 -6.56 8.43
C PRO A 86 13.52 -5.78 7.48
N ARG A 87 12.26 -6.18 7.46
CA ARG A 87 11.23 -5.45 6.72
C ARG A 87 10.99 -4.09 7.38
N SER A 88 11.07 -3.02 6.60
CA SER A 88 10.92 -1.66 7.12
C SER A 88 10.31 -0.72 6.08
N TRP A 89 9.38 0.13 6.52
CA TRP A 89 8.85 1.24 5.73
C TRP A 89 9.83 2.43 5.69
N GLY A 90 10.45 2.76 6.82
CA GLY A 90 11.51 3.78 6.89
C GLY A 90 12.90 3.21 6.56
N TYR A 91 13.88 4.11 6.43
CA TYR A 91 15.28 3.70 6.28
C TYR A 91 15.72 2.80 7.43
N TRP A 92 16.34 1.68 7.09
CA TRP A 92 16.98 0.78 8.04
C TRP A 92 18.41 0.48 7.58
N ARG A 93 19.39 0.92 8.37
CA ARG A 93 20.81 0.71 8.03
C ARG A 93 21.14 -0.79 7.99
N GLY A 94 21.62 -1.24 6.83
CA GLY A 94 22.03 -2.62 6.62
C GLY A 94 20.88 -3.60 6.46
N ALA A 95 19.66 -3.12 6.15
CA ALA A 95 18.63 -4.02 5.66
C ALA A 95 19.08 -4.65 4.34
N ARG A 96 18.60 -5.86 4.06
CA ARG A 96 18.63 -6.44 2.72
C ARG A 96 17.47 -5.90 1.92
N HIS A 97 17.74 -5.42 0.71
CA HIS A 97 16.75 -4.90 -0.22
C HIS A 97 16.40 -5.95 -1.29
N LYS A 98 15.26 -5.75 -1.94
CA LYS A 98 14.80 -6.60 -3.04
C LYS A 98 15.70 -6.45 -4.27
N THR A 99 15.98 -7.56 -4.95
CA THR A 99 16.61 -7.52 -6.27
C THR A 99 15.62 -7.09 -7.36
N ALA A 100 16.15 -6.74 -8.53
CA ALA A 100 15.35 -6.39 -9.71
C ALA A 100 14.35 -7.49 -10.10
N GLU A 101 14.75 -8.77 -10.00
CA GLU A 101 13.88 -9.91 -10.29
C GLU A 101 12.75 -10.03 -9.27
N GLN A 102 13.04 -9.81 -7.98
CA GLN A 102 12.02 -9.80 -6.93
C GLN A 102 11.02 -8.66 -7.16
N VAL A 103 11.50 -7.45 -7.47
CA VAL A 103 10.63 -6.30 -7.80
C VAL A 103 9.76 -6.59 -9.02
N ALA A 104 10.34 -7.13 -10.09
CA ALA A 104 9.60 -7.49 -11.29
C ALA A 104 8.53 -8.54 -10.99
N ALA A 105 8.87 -9.56 -10.19
CA ALA A 105 7.94 -10.61 -9.79
C ALA A 105 6.78 -10.07 -8.94
N GLU A 106 7.01 -9.13 -8.01
CA GLU A 106 5.93 -8.50 -7.23
C GLU A 106 4.97 -7.70 -8.13
N ALA A 107 5.52 -6.97 -9.12
CA ALA A 107 4.72 -6.21 -10.07
C ALA A 107 3.91 -7.11 -11.01
N ASP A 108 4.50 -8.22 -11.47
CA ASP A 108 3.81 -9.20 -12.31
C ASP A 108 2.71 -9.92 -11.50
N LYS A 109 2.98 -10.31 -10.25
CA LYS A 109 1.99 -10.88 -9.33
C LYS A 109 0.80 -9.94 -9.08
N ALA A 110 1.06 -8.65 -8.87
CA ALA A 110 -0.01 -7.66 -8.71
C ALA A 110 -0.86 -7.51 -9.97
N LEU A 111 -0.21 -7.45 -11.14
CA LEU A 111 -0.88 -7.38 -12.44
C LEU A 111 -1.76 -8.62 -12.70
N GLU A 112 -1.23 -9.82 -12.48
CA GLU A 112 -1.95 -11.09 -12.63
C GLU A 112 -3.18 -11.16 -11.72
N ALA A 113 -3.08 -10.61 -10.52
CA ALA A 113 -4.19 -10.53 -9.57
C ALA A 113 -5.17 -9.37 -9.84
N GLY A 114 -4.91 -8.52 -10.84
CA GLY A 114 -5.75 -7.37 -11.17
C GLY A 114 -5.77 -6.28 -10.11
N VAL A 115 -4.68 -6.11 -9.36
CA VAL A 115 -4.53 -5.10 -8.29
C VAL A 115 -3.37 -4.15 -8.59
N ASN A 116 -3.38 -2.98 -7.96
CA ASN A 116 -2.24 -2.07 -8.01
C ASN A 116 -1.15 -2.52 -7.03
N LEU A 117 0.11 -2.20 -7.34
CA LEU A 117 1.26 -2.33 -6.44
C LEU A 117 1.79 -0.96 -6.06
N LEU A 118 1.91 -0.71 -4.76
CA LEU A 118 2.69 0.39 -4.19
C LEU A 118 3.94 -0.19 -3.53
N LEU A 119 5.11 0.12 -4.09
CA LEU A 119 6.39 -0.35 -3.57
C LEU A 119 7.15 0.80 -2.90
N ASN A 120 7.28 0.73 -1.58
CA ASN A 120 7.92 1.74 -0.74
C ASN A 120 9.45 1.59 -0.75
N THR A 121 10.15 2.70 -0.92
CA THR A 121 11.57 2.86 -0.59
C THR A 121 11.70 3.88 0.54
N GLY A 122 12.54 3.59 1.52
CA GLY A 122 12.79 4.47 2.66
C GLY A 122 14.01 5.36 2.37
N PRO A 123 13.84 6.69 2.17
CA PRO A 123 14.97 7.56 1.83
C PRO A 123 16.06 7.55 2.90
N LEU A 124 17.31 7.71 2.47
CA LEU A 124 18.47 7.87 3.34
C LEU A 124 18.32 9.10 4.24
N PRO A 125 19.09 9.21 5.34
CA PRO A 125 18.99 10.35 6.26
C PRO A 125 19.24 11.74 5.63
N ASP A 126 19.89 11.79 4.47
CA ASP A 126 20.11 13.01 3.68
C ASP A 126 18.98 13.31 2.67
N GLY A 127 17.94 12.49 2.64
CA GLY A 127 16.78 12.60 1.75
C GLY A 127 16.97 11.99 0.37
N SER A 128 18.15 11.43 0.06
CA SER A 128 18.37 10.72 -1.21
C SER A 128 17.74 9.32 -1.18
N LEU A 129 17.50 8.75 -2.37
CA LEU A 129 17.13 7.33 -2.47
C LEU A 129 18.36 6.44 -2.25
N ASP A 130 18.14 5.24 -1.74
CA ASP A 130 19.19 4.24 -1.70
C ASP A 130 19.61 3.90 -3.15
N PRO A 131 20.91 3.96 -3.50
CA PRO A 131 21.39 3.58 -4.82
C PRO A 131 21.03 2.14 -5.19
N GLU A 132 21.01 1.21 -4.24
CA GLU A 132 20.63 -0.20 -4.47
C GLU A 132 19.16 -0.29 -4.91
N ASP A 133 18.27 0.44 -4.24
CA ASP A 133 16.85 0.50 -4.61
C ASP A 133 16.67 1.11 -6.00
N THR A 134 17.39 2.19 -6.28
CA THR A 134 17.32 2.89 -7.57
C THR A 134 17.74 1.98 -8.73
N GLU A 135 18.85 1.25 -8.56
CA GLU A 135 19.35 0.29 -9.54
C GLU A 135 18.35 -0.86 -9.75
N ALA A 136 17.86 -1.47 -8.66
CA ALA A 136 16.91 -2.57 -8.72
C ALA A 136 15.60 -2.18 -9.41
N LEU A 137 15.05 -0.99 -9.11
CA LEU A 137 13.81 -0.50 -9.73
C LEU A 137 13.98 -0.25 -11.24
N LEU A 138 15.08 0.37 -11.64
CA LEU A 138 15.37 0.63 -13.06
C LEU A 138 15.56 -0.67 -13.84
N GLU A 139 16.27 -1.64 -13.27
CA GLU A 139 16.48 -2.93 -13.93
C GLU A 139 15.20 -3.76 -13.97
N ALA A 140 14.38 -3.75 -12.91
CA ALA A 140 13.06 -4.39 -12.92
C ALA A 140 12.18 -3.85 -14.06
N ALA A 141 12.23 -2.53 -14.32
CA ALA A 141 11.52 -1.94 -15.44
C ALA A 141 12.02 -2.45 -16.80
N ARG A 142 13.34 -2.66 -16.95
CA ARG A 142 13.92 -3.26 -18.18
C ARG A 142 13.47 -4.71 -18.36
N ILE A 143 13.54 -5.52 -17.29
CA ILE A 143 13.09 -6.91 -17.28
C ILE A 143 11.64 -7.00 -17.75
N ARG A 144 10.75 -6.19 -17.18
CA ARG A 144 9.32 -6.21 -17.53
C ARG A 144 9.06 -5.73 -18.95
N LYS A 145 9.76 -4.69 -19.41
CA LYS A 145 9.65 -4.20 -20.79
C LYS A 145 10.10 -5.23 -21.83
N ALA A 146 11.05 -6.10 -21.49
CA ALA A 146 11.50 -7.17 -22.39
C ALA A 146 10.49 -8.35 -22.47
N ARG A 147 9.54 -8.44 -21.52
CA ARG A 147 8.52 -9.50 -21.46
C ARG A 147 7.18 -9.10 -22.12
N SER A 148 6.95 -7.80 -22.33
CA SER A 148 5.76 -7.22 -22.98
C SER A 148 5.89 -7.18 -24.50
#